data_AF-G2E8H1-F1
#
_entry.id   AF-G2E8H1-F1
#
_cell.length_a   1.000
_cell.length_b   1.000
_cell.length_c   1.000
_cell.angle_alpha   90.00
_cell.angle_beta   90.00
_cell.angle_gamma   90.00
#
_symmetry.space_group_name_H-M   'P 1'
#
loop_
_entity.id
_entity.type
_entity.pdbx_description
1 polymer ?
#
loop_
_entity_poly.entity_id
_entity_poly.type
_entity_poly.pdbx_seq_one_letter_code
_entity_poly.pdbx_strand_id
1 'polypeptide(L)'
;MARISSVPWSSDWIADSWAPIPPDLQWARWGSGQPGQGVHGFVEDWRLESLARGSFGGLGRARTWATEPDFSVTAGMPRQVQEWQVYRARYCGDLLRKLGLEVLPVLTWTGLDPIAWTAWGVRPGSAIAVRGPGRDSEEQDGWKRGYLQVLEAIAPSRVLVFGLASRVVGCLDSTGVAWVQVPLRRAVSRSACAFSSTLEVGASA
;
A
#
# COMPACT_ATOMS: atom_id res chain seq x y z
N MET A 1 -18.50 -17.37 -10.58
CA MET A 1 -18.20 -15.96 -10.23
C MET A 1 -18.86 -15.65 -8.88
N ALA A 2 -18.09 -15.70 -7.79
CA ALA A 2 -18.59 -15.27 -6.49
C ALA A 2 -18.58 -13.74 -6.46
N ARG A 3 -19.76 -13.11 -6.35
CA ARG A 3 -19.86 -11.67 -6.07
C ARG A 3 -19.27 -11.43 -4.68
N ILE A 4 -18.39 -10.44 -4.57
CA ILE A 4 -17.73 -9.99 -3.32
C ILE A 4 -18.75 -9.49 -2.25
N SER A 5 -20.05 -9.55 -2.52
CA SER A 5 -21.12 -9.08 -1.64
C SER A 5 -21.47 -10.02 -0.47
N SER A 6 -20.75 -11.13 -0.25
CA SER A 6 -21.08 -12.09 0.82
C SER A 6 -19.93 -12.38 1.79
N VAL A 7 -18.95 -11.49 1.93
CA VAL A 7 -17.90 -11.64 2.95
C VAL A 7 -18.48 -11.26 4.32
N PRO A 8 -18.27 -12.00 5.44
CA PRO A 8 -19.02 -11.84 6.70
C PRO A 8 -18.69 -10.60 7.53
N TRP A 9 -17.85 -9.70 7.02
CA TRP A 9 -17.38 -8.55 7.77
C TRP A 9 -18.21 -7.35 7.33
N SER A 10 -18.87 -6.67 8.28
CA SER A 10 -19.93 -5.67 8.04
C SER A 10 -19.56 -4.58 7.01
N SER A 11 -20.52 -3.89 6.41
CA SER A 11 -20.19 -2.73 5.55
C SER A 11 -19.53 -1.55 6.30
N ASP A 12 -19.54 -1.62 7.64
CA ASP A 12 -19.36 -0.47 8.52
C ASP A 12 -17.93 -0.37 9.11
N TRP A 13 -17.11 -1.43 9.05
CA TRP A 13 -15.76 -1.45 9.67
C TRP A 13 -14.65 -0.80 8.85
N ILE A 14 -14.94 -0.29 7.66
CA ILE A 14 -13.95 0.39 6.80
C ILE A 14 -14.49 1.75 6.39
N ALA A 15 -15.48 2.34 7.08
CA ALA A 15 -16.17 3.55 6.67
C ALA A 15 -15.34 4.84 6.80
N ASP A 16 -14.31 5.02 5.97
CA ASP A 16 -13.56 6.28 6.02
C ASP A 16 -13.63 7.06 4.71
N SER A 17 -14.30 8.22 4.82
CA SER A 17 -14.02 9.40 4.02
C SER A 17 -12.59 9.85 4.29
N TRP A 18 -11.63 9.42 3.49
CA TRP A 18 -10.26 9.84 3.73
C TRP A 18 -10.09 11.32 3.47
N ALA A 19 -9.38 11.99 4.38
CA ALA A 19 -8.67 13.19 4.00
C ALA A 19 -7.77 12.86 2.79
N PRO A 20 -7.67 13.72 1.77
CA PRO A 20 -6.74 13.51 0.68
C PRO A 20 -5.33 13.29 1.22
N ILE A 21 -4.63 12.23 0.75
CA ILE A 21 -3.24 12.01 1.12
C ILE A 21 -2.45 13.25 0.70
N PRO A 22 -1.77 13.96 1.63
CA PRO A 22 -0.99 15.14 1.28
C PRO A 22 0.08 14.76 0.25
N PRO A 23 0.20 15.51 -0.86
CA PRO A 23 1.12 15.15 -1.94
C PRO A 23 2.60 15.20 -1.53
N ASP A 24 2.91 15.98 -0.50
CA ASP A 24 4.24 16.17 0.09
C ASP A 24 4.46 15.34 1.37
N LEU A 25 3.52 14.44 1.71
CA LEU A 25 3.63 13.57 2.88
C LEU A 25 4.88 12.70 2.80
N GLN A 26 5.81 12.92 3.73
CA GLN A 26 6.98 12.07 3.88
C GLN A 26 6.63 10.81 4.67
N TRP A 27 7.16 9.68 4.21
CA TRP A 27 6.96 8.39 4.84
C TRP A 27 8.23 7.92 5.54
N ALA A 28 8.08 7.51 6.80
CA ALA A 28 9.15 6.91 7.59
C ALA A 28 8.83 5.44 7.87
N ARG A 29 9.87 4.62 8.05
CA ARG A 29 9.67 3.24 8.52
C ARG A 29 9.05 3.23 9.91
N TRP A 30 8.26 2.19 10.18
CA TRP A 30 7.83 1.88 11.53
C TRP A 30 9.01 1.92 12.53
N GLY A 31 8.81 2.56 13.68
CA GLY A 31 9.85 2.78 14.69
C GLY A 31 10.63 4.08 14.54
N SER A 32 10.45 4.85 13.47
CA SER A 32 11.24 6.08 13.22
C SER A 32 10.44 7.32 12.79
N GLY A 33 9.10 7.26 12.88
CA GLY A 33 8.23 8.37 12.51
C GLY A 33 8.48 9.64 13.34
N GLN A 34 8.58 10.78 12.65
CA GLN A 34 8.64 12.11 13.25
C GLN A 34 7.27 12.81 13.16
N PRO A 35 7.03 13.89 13.92
CA PRO A 35 5.80 14.68 13.77
C PRO A 35 5.60 15.12 12.31
N GLY A 36 4.37 15.02 11.81
CA GLY A 36 4.03 15.40 10.43
C GLY A 36 4.36 14.37 9.34
N GLN A 37 5.06 13.27 9.68
CA GLN A 37 5.33 12.18 8.73
C GLN A 37 4.29 11.07 8.85
N GLY A 38 4.05 10.37 7.75
CA GLY A 38 3.39 9.07 7.75
C GLY A 38 4.35 7.96 8.15
N VAL A 39 3.84 6.86 8.68
CA VAL A 39 4.63 5.64 8.97
C VAL A 39 4.22 4.49 8.08
N HIS A 40 5.18 3.68 7.62
CA HIS A 40 4.88 2.54 6.77
C HIS A 40 5.35 1.22 7.37
N GLY A 41 4.56 0.18 7.08
CA GLY A 41 4.74 -1.19 7.54
C GLY A 41 5.61 -2.08 6.65
N PHE A 42 6.18 -1.54 5.55
CA PHE A 42 7.13 -2.25 4.69
C PHE A 42 8.51 -2.43 5.34
N VAL A 43 8.56 -3.19 6.42
CA VAL A 43 9.76 -3.56 7.20
C VAL A 43 9.80 -5.08 7.40
N GLU A 44 10.80 -5.60 8.09
CA GLU A 44 10.93 -7.03 8.36
C GLU A 44 9.84 -7.53 9.34
N ASP A 45 9.25 -8.71 9.07
CA ASP A 45 8.15 -9.31 9.84
C ASP A 45 8.37 -9.33 11.35
N TRP A 46 9.60 -9.62 11.82
CA TRP A 46 9.91 -9.67 13.25
C TRP A 46 9.68 -8.33 13.96
N ARG A 47 9.78 -7.21 13.25
CA ARG A 47 9.45 -5.87 13.78
C ARG A 47 7.95 -5.62 13.84
N LEU A 48 7.17 -6.33 13.02
CA LEU A 48 5.72 -6.24 12.93
C LEU A 48 5.02 -7.17 13.93
N GLU A 49 5.72 -8.19 14.45
CA GLU A 49 5.19 -9.12 15.45
C GLU A 49 4.68 -8.43 16.72
N SER A 50 5.28 -7.30 17.13
CA SER A 50 4.75 -6.52 18.25
C SER A 50 3.39 -5.91 17.92
N LEU A 51 3.19 -5.43 16.68
CA LEU A 51 1.93 -4.85 16.22
C LEU A 51 0.81 -5.86 16.21
N ALA A 52 1.11 -7.07 15.71
CA ALA A 52 0.14 -8.15 15.69
C ALA A 52 -0.30 -8.61 17.10
N ARG A 53 0.48 -8.31 18.13
CA ARG A 53 0.11 -8.54 19.54
C ARG A 53 -0.60 -7.34 20.18
N GLY A 54 -0.95 -6.32 19.39
CA GLY A 54 -1.56 -5.08 19.86
C GLY A 54 -0.58 -4.10 20.51
N SER A 55 0.73 -4.33 20.38
CA SER A 55 1.76 -3.41 20.88
C SER A 55 2.21 -2.47 19.77
N PHE A 56 1.70 -1.25 19.84
CA PHE A 56 2.02 -0.16 18.90
C PHE A 56 3.21 0.70 19.35
N GLY A 57 4.05 0.15 20.24
CA GLY A 57 5.35 0.72 20.55
C GLY A 57 6.14 0.90 19.24
N GLY A 58 6.54 2.13 18.92
CA GLY A 58 7.24 2.43 17.66
C GLY A 58 6.41 3.12 16.58
N LEU A 59 5.15 3.52 16.82
CA LEU A 59 4.50 4.58 16.02
C LEU A 59 5.38 5.83 15.87
N GLY A 60 6.36 6.01 16.77
CA GLY A 60 7.20 7.19 16.81
C GLY A 60 6.36 8.39 17.27
N ARG A 61 6.75 9.58 16.84
CA ARG A 61 5.95 10.80 17.04
C ARG A 61 4.94 11.04 15.90
N ALA A 62 4.87 10.13 14.93
CA ALA A 62 3.91 10.21 13.85
C ALA A 62 2.50 9.96 14.38
N ARG A 63 1.55 10.82 14.00
CA ARG A 63 0.15 10.78 14.46
C ARG A 63 -0.84 11.14 13.34
N THR A 64 -0.43 11.01 12.08
CA THR A 64 -1.27 11.42 10.94
C THR A 64 -1.63 10.21 10.08
N TRP A 65 -0.64 9.63 9.40
CA TRP A 65 -0.84 8.57 8.44
C TRP A 65 -0.07 7.31 8.82
N ALA A 66 -0.66 6.14 8.55
CA ALA A 66 0.01 4.86 8.58
C ALA A 66 -0.37 4.02 7.35
N THR A 67 0.47 3.04 7.01
CA THR A 67 0.01 1.88 6.24
C THR A 67 -0.30 0.74 7.20
N GLU A 68 -1.14 -0.18 6.76
CA GLU A 68 -1.17 -1.52 7.37
C GLU A 68 0.23 -2.17 7.32
N PRO A 69 0.55 -3.09 8.24
CA PRO A 69 1.79 -3.83 8.20
C PRO A 69 1.81 -4.76 6.98
N ASP A 70 2.96 -4.83 6.31
CA ASP A 70 3.17 -5.72 5.15
C ASP A 70 3.80 -7.03 5.64
N PHE A 71 2.97 -7.93 6.16
CA PHE A 71 3.40 -9.27 6.54
C PHE A 71 3.76 -10.08 5.29
N SER A 72 4.89 -10.78 5.34
CA SER A 72 5.37 -11.53 4.18
C SER A 72 4.41 -12.67 3.84
N VAL A 73 4.03 -12.73 2.56
CA VAL A 73 3.26 -13.82 1.94
C VAL A 73 4.11 -14.38 0.81
N THR A 74 4.35 -15.69 0.81
CA THR A 74 5.08 -16.38 -0.26
C THR A 74 4.25 -17.51 -0.84
N ALA A 75 4.46 -17.84 -2.12
CA ALA A 75 3.64 -18.83 -2.82
C ALA A 75 3.74 -20.24 -2.23
N GLY A 76 4.82 -20.55 -1.51
CA GLY A 76 4.99 -21.84 -0.84
C GLY A 76 4.25 -21.94 0.51
N MET A 77 3.68 -20.84 1.03
CA MET A 77 2.93 -20.89 2.27
C MET A 77 1.57 -21.57 2.07
N PRO A 78 1.10 -22.40 3.02
CA PRO A 78 -0.26 -22.90 3.00
C PRO A 78 -1.26 -21.75 2.95
N ARG A 79 -2.37 -21.96 2.24
CA ARG A 79 -3.39 -20.94 2.00
C ARG A 79 -3.86 -20.24 3.29
N GLN A 80 -4.08 -21.02 4.34
CA GLN A 80 -4.54 -20.55 5.64
C GLN A 80 -3.50 -19.64 6.31
N VAL A 81 -2.20 -19.90 6.10
CA VAL A 81 -1.12 -19.05 6.59
C VAL A 81 -1.11 -17.73 5.82
N GLN A 82 -1.30 -17.77 4.50
CA GLN A 82 -1.40 -16.57 3.68
C GLN A 82 -2.58 -15.69 4.13
N GLU A 83 -3.76 -16.29 4.30
CA GLU A 83 -4.96 -15.60 4.80
C GLU A 83 -4.78 -15.05 6.22
N TRP A 84 -4.09 -15.78 7.09
CA TRP A 84 -3.74 -15.32 8.44
C TRP A 84 -2.87 -14.06 8.40
N GLN A 85 -1.89 -13.97 7.50
CA GLN A 85 -1.05 -12.78 7.35
C GLN A 85 -1.86 -11.56 6.91
N VAL A 86 -2.78 -11.73 5.95
CA VAL A 86 -3.69 -10.65 5.52
C VAL A 86 -4.64 -10.25 6.65
N TYR A 87 -5.22 -11.22 7.36
CA TYR A 87 -6.09 -10.94 8.51
C TYR A 87 -5.38 -10.08 9.56
N ARG A 88 -4.16 -10.45 9.97
CA ARG A 88 -3.38 -9.68 10.95
C ARG A 88 -3.06 -8.28 10.45
N ALA A 89 -2.79 -8.12 9.16
CA ALA A 89 -2.57 -6.80 8.57
C ALA A 89 -3.80 -5.89 8.74
N ARG A 90 -4.98 -6.40 8.39
CA ARG A 90 -6.26 -5.67 8.55
C ARG A 90 -6.57 -5.38 10.01
N TYR A 91 -6.36 -6.35 10.89
CA TYR A 91 -6.55 -6.20 12.33
C TYR A 91 -5.67 -5.09 12.92
N CYS A 92 -4.37 -5.08 12.57
CA CYS A 92 -3.48 -3.99 12.94
C CYS A 92 -3.95 -2.64 12.37
N GLY A 93 -4.43 -2.61 11.13
CA GLY A 93 -4.98 -1.42 10.50
C GLY A 93 -6.17 -0.83 11.26
N ASP A 94 -7.14 -1.67 11.65
CA ASP A 94 -8.28 -1.26 12.48
C ASP A 94 -7.84 -0.69 13.83
N LEU A 95 -6.89 -1.34 14.51
CA LEU A 95 -6.34 -0.82 15.76
C LEU A 95 -5.63 0.53 15.58
N LEU A 96 -4.93 0.75 14.47
CA LEU A 96 -4.31 2.04 14.16
C LEU A 96 -5.34 3.14 13.90
N ARG A 97 -6.43 2.82 13.20
CA ARG A 97 -7.56 3.76 13.01
C ARG A 97 -8.19 4.14 14.34
N LYS A 98 -8.40 3.18 15.25
CA LYS A 98 -8.88 3.41 16.62
C LYS A 98 -7.94 4.29 17.45
N LEU A 99 -6.65 4.35 17.10
CA LEU A 99 -5.67 5.26 17.69
C LEU A 99 -5.66 6.67 17.04
N GLY A 100 -6.55 6.93 16.09
CA GLY A 100 -6.73 8.22 15.43
C GLY A 100 -5.84 8.46 14.21
N LEU A 101 -5.27 7.41 13.61
CA LEU A 101 -4.50 7.52 12.37
C LEU A 101 -5.39 7.29 11.14
N GLU A 102 -5.07 8.00 10.07
CA GLU A 102 -5.51 7.63 8.71
C GLU A 102 -4.67 6.43 8.24
N VAL A 103 -5.31 5.33 7.85
CA VAL A 103 -4.60 4.08 7.54
C VAL A 103 -4.86 3.63 6.11
N LEU A 104 -3.79 3.52 5.33
CA LEU A 104 -3.82 2.93 3.99
C LEU A 104 -3.78 1.40 4.07
N PRO A 105 -4.76 0.71 3.45
CA PRO A 105 -4.70 -0.73 3.33
C PRO A 105 -3.52 -1.17 2.49
N VAL A 106 -2.83 -2.22 2.94
CA VAL A 106 -1.75 -2.84 2.19
C VAL A 106 -2.27 -4.05 1.44
N LEU A 107 -2.00 -4.10 0.14
CA LEU A 107 -2.23 -5.28 -0.69
C LEU A 107 -0.90 -5.93 -1.04
N THR A 108 -0.84 -7.22 -0.75
CA THR A 108 0.28 -8.10 -1.06
C THR A 108 -0.24 -9.28 -1.84
N TRP A 109 0.57 -9.84 -2.74
CA TRP A 109 0.18 -10.99 -3.53
C TRP A 109 1.38 -11.81 -3.97
N THR A 110 1.11 -13.09 -4.19
CA THR A 110 2.04 -14.04 -4.77
C THR A 110 1.51 -14.33 -6.16
N GLY A 111 2.35 -14.24 -7.20
CA GLY A 111 1.90 -14.22 -8.61
C GLY A 111 1.24 -15.51 -9.14
N LEU A 112 0.79 -16.42 -8.26
CA LEU A 112 0.29 -17.76 -8.54
C LEU A 112 -1.15 -18.02 -8.09
N ASP A 113 -1.70 -17.28 -7.11
CA ASP A 113 -3.06 -17.53 -6.57
C ASP A 113 -4.06 -16.40 -6.91
N PRO A 114 -5.38 -16.68 -6.93
CA PRO A 114 -6.40 -15.64 -7.07
C PRO A 114 -6.23 -14.60 -5.96
N ILE A 115 -6.22 -13.31 -6.30
CA ILE A 115 -5.93 -12.21 -5.37
C ILE A 115 -7.14 -11.74 -4.56
N ALA A 116 -8.33 -12.26 -4.86
CA ALA A 116 -9.59 -11.80 -4.26
C ALA A 116 -9.57 -11.75 -2.71
N TRP A 117 -8.82 -12.65 -2.08
CA TRP A 117 -8.68 -12.70 -0.62
C TRP A 117 -7.73 -11.66 -0.04
N THR A 118 -6.71 -11.23 -0.79
CA THR A 118 -5.82 -10.18 -0.32
C THR A 118 -6.57 -8.86 -0.24
N ALA A 119 -7.56 -8.67 -1.12
CA ALA A 119 -8.49 -7.55 -1.11
C ALA A 119 -9.63 -7.68 -0.08
N TRP A 120 -9.73 -8.79 0.66
CA TRP A 120 -10.74 -8.89 1.72
C TRP A 120 -10.53 -7.79 2.75
N GLY A 121 -11.62 -7.13 3.10
CA GLY A 121 -11.57 -6.02 4.02
C GLY A 121 -11.02 -4.73 3.46
N VAL A 122 -11.02 -4.57 2.15
CA VAL A 122 -10.73 -3.29 1.50
C VAL A 122 -11.98 -2.86 0.74
N ARG A 123 -12.42 -1.61 0.95
CA ARG A 123 -13.58 -1.09 0.22
C ARG A 123 -13.22 -0.89 -1.26
N PRO A 124 -14.13 -1.16 -2.20
CA PRO A 124 -13.96 -0.68 -3.58
C PRO A 124 -13.76 0.84 -3.65
N GLY A 125 -12.93 1.33 -4.57
CA GLY A 125 -12.52 2.73 -4.68
C GLY A 125 -11.38 3.11 -3.74
N SER A 126 -10.91 2.18 -2.90
CA SER A 126 -9.93 2.49 -1.88
C SER A 126 -8.56 2.92 -2.45
N ALA A 127 -7.92 3.95 -1.89
CA ALA A 127 -6.50 4.17 -2.06
C ALA A 127 -5.73 3.07 -1.34
N ILE A 128 -4.67 2.55 -1.95
CA ILE A 128 -3.92 1.40 -1.46
C ILE A 128 -2.43 1.67 -1.41
N ALA A 129 -1.73 0.94 -0.54
CA ALA A 129 -0.28 0.83 -0.54
C ALA A 129 0.15 -0.57 -0.99
N VAL A 130 1.19 -0.65 -1.80
CA VAL A 130 1.75 -1.90 -2.31
C VAL A 130 3.26 -1.86 -2.27
N ARG A 131 3.91 -3.00 -2.06
CA ARG A 131 5.36 -3.11 -2.22
C ARG A 131 5.69 -3.09 -3.73
N GLY A 132 6.75 -2.40 -4.09
CA GLY A 132 7.30 -2.46 -5.45
C GLY A 132 7.73 -3.88 -5.84
N PRO A 133 7.78 -4.20 -7.14
CA PRO A 133 8.20 -5.52 -7.62
C PRO A 133 9.60 -5.88 -7.15
N GLY A 134 9.85 -7.19 -7.11
CA GLY A 134 11.19 -7.73 -7.01
C GLY A 134 12.04 -7.44 -8.26
N ARG A 135 13.29 -7.91 -8.25
CA ARG A 135 14.27 -7.55 -9.29
C ARG A 135 14.18 -8.46 -10.51
N ASP A 136 13.75 -9.70 -10.32
CA ASP A 136 13.75 -10.69 -11.39
C ASP A 136 12.51 -10.55 -12.28
N SER A 137 12.62 -10.96 -13.55
CA SER A 137 11.55 -10.77 -14.53
C SER A 137 10.27 -11.50 -14.14
N GLU A 138 10.40 -12.69 -13.55
CA GLU A 138 9.26 -13.47 -13.07
C GLU A 138 8.52 -12.76 -11.92
N GLU A 139 9.27 -12.17 -10.99
CA GLU A 139 8.69 -11.37 -9.89
C GLU A 139 7.97 -10.14 -10.44
N GLN A 140 8.53 -9.49 -11.47
CA GLN A 140 7.90 -8.34 -12.12
C GLN A 140 6.61 -8.72 -12.84
N ASP A 141 6.57 -9.84 -13.55
CA ASP A 141 5.38 -10.28 -14.26
C ASP A 141 4.31 -10.79 -13.30
N GLY A 142 4.71 -11.51 -12.24
CA GLY A 142 3.84 -11.84 -11.11
C GLY A 142 3.26 -10.60 -10.45
N TRP A 143 4.08 -9.55 -10.28
CA TRP A 143 3.64 -8.26 -9.74
C TRP A 143 2.56 -7.63 -10.63
N LYS A 144 2.81 -7.51 -11.94
CA LYS A 144 1.86 -6.91 -12.91
C LYS A 144 0.55 -7.66 -12.97
N ARG A 145 0.60 -9.00 -13.08
CA ARG A 145 -0.61 -9.84 -13.08
C ARG A 145 -1.42 -9.62 -11.82
N GLY A 146 -0.75 -9.53 -10.68
CA GLY A 146 -1.47 -9.33 -9.44
C GLY A 146 -2.05 -7.94 -9.27
N TYR A 147 -1.32 -6.92 -9.74
CA TYR A 147 -1.83 -5.57 -9.79
C TYR A 147 -3.11 -5.45 -10.62
N LEU A 148 -3.17 -6.08 -11.79
CA LEU A 148 -4.38 -6.09 -12.62
C LEU A 148 -5.59 -6.75 -11.92
N GLN A 149 -5.37 -7.83 -11.16
CA GLN A 149 -6.44 -8.45 -10.37
C GLN A 149 -6.90 -7.54 -9.22
N VAL A 150 -5.99 -6.76 -8.61
CA VAL A 150 -6.37 -5.75 -7.61
C VAL A 150 -7.28 -4.68 -8.24
N LEU A 151 -6.97 -4.24 -9.46
CA LEU A 151 -7.81 -3.28 -10.17
C LEU A 151 -9.22 -3.81 -10.42
N GLU A 152 -9.33 -5.08 -10.84
CA GLU A 152 -10.63 -5.73 -11.04
C GLU A 152 -11.39 -5.90 -9.72
N ALA A 153 -10.70 -6.25 -8.63
CA ALA A 153 -11.34 -6.55 -7.35
C ALA A 153 -11.88 -5.32 -6.63
N ILE A 154 -11.12 -4.21 -6.65
CA ILE A 154 -11.46 -3.03 -5.82
C ILE A 154 -11.42 -1.70 -6.56
N ALA A 155 -10.97 -1.62 -7.83
CA ALA A 155 -10.88 -0.36 -8.58
C ALA A 155 -10.31 0.81 -7.76
N PRO A 156 -9.04 0.74 -7.32
CA PRO A 156 -8.48 1.71 -6.38
C PRO A 156 -8.44 3.12 -6.98
N SER A 157 -8.72 4.12 -6.16
CA SER A 157 -8.65 5.54 -6.58
C SER A 157 -7.22 6.06 -6.72
N ARG A 158 -6.28 5.47 -5.97
CA ARG A 158 -4.85 5.80 -6.01
C ARG A 158 -3.99 4.64 -5.50
N VAL A 159 -2.78 4.51 -6.03
CA VAL A 159 -1.82 3.48 -5.63
C VAL A 159 -0.51 4.11 -5.15
N LEU A 160 -0.09 3.81 -3.92
CA LEU A 160 1.22 4.17 -3.40
C LEU A 160 2.15 2.95 -3.52
N VAL A 161 3.17 3.06 -4.37
CA VAL A 161 4.14 1.98 -4.60
C VAL A 161 5.37 2.22 -3.73
N PHE A 162 5.51 1.45 -2.66
CA PHE A 162 6.63 1.53 -1.74
C PHE A 162 7.83 0.73 -2.24
N GLY A 163 8.92 1.42 -2.57
CA GLY A 163 10.15 0.83 -3.10
C GLY A 163 10.42 1.29 -4.53
N LEU A 164 11.04 0.41 -5.33
CA LEU A 164 11.35 0.69 -6.73
C LEU A 164 10.15 0.33 -7.61
N ALA A 165 9.67 1.29 -8.40
CA ALA A 165 8.58 1.06 -9.36
C ALA A 165 9.04 1.10 -10.82
N SER A 166 10.30 1.48 -11.11
CA SER A 166 10.81 1.77 -12.45
C SER A 166 10.56 0.68 -13.50
N ARG A 167 10.48 -0.59 -13.08
CA ARG A 167 10.25 -1.75 -13.96
C ARG A 167 8.78 -2.04 -14.27
N VAL A 168 7.86 -1.40 -13.56
CA VAL A 168 6.41 -1.58 -13.71
C VAL A 168 5.68 -0.28 -14.04
N VAL A 169 6.40 0.82 -14.27
CA VAL A 169 5.85 2.12 -14.68
C VAL A 169 4.91 2.00 -15.87
N GLY A 170 5.35 1.34 -16.95
CA GLY A 170 4.50 1.16 -18.14
C GLY A 170 3.21 0.38 -17.85
N CYS A 171 3.25 -0.56 -16.91
CA CYS A 171 2.04 -1.26 -16.46
C CYS A 171 1.14 -0.32 -15.66
N LEU A 172 1.68 0.40 -14.67
CA LEU A 172 0.95 1.37 -13.85
C LEU A 172 0.26 2.45 -14.71
N ASP A 173 1.02 3.08 -15.62
CA ASP A 173 0.53 4.16 -16.48
C ASP A 173 -0.59 3.69 -17.42
N SER A 174 -0.51 2.44 -17.91
CA SER A 174 -1.52 1.88 -18.83
C SER A 174 -2.91 1.69 -18.20
N THR A 175 -3.02 1.77 -16.87
CA THR A 175 -4.27 1.51 -16.16
C THR A 175 -5.13 2.74 -15.93
N GLY A 176 -4.55 3.94 -16.10
CA GLY A 176 -5.22 5.21 -15.83
C GLY A 176 -5.44 5.50 -14.33
N VAL A 177 -5.01 4.63 -13.41
CA VAL A 177 -5.08 4.88 -11.97
C VAL A 177 -3.93 5.77 -11.53
N ALA A 178 -4.23 6.84 -10.79
CA ALA A 178 -3.21 7.71 -10.23
C ALA A 178 -2.27 6.93 -9.30
N TRP A 179 -0.96 7.09 -9.45
CA TRP A 179 0.01 6.39 -8.62
C TRP A 179 1.20 7.27 -8.27
N VAL A 180 1.90 6.91 -7.18
CA VAL A 180 3.14 7.59 -6.75
C VAL A 180 4.13 6.57 -6.19
N GLN A 181 5.42 6.77 -6.50
CA GLN A 181 6.49 6.00 -5.89
C GLN A 181 6.88 6.59 -4.54
N VAL A 182 6.93 5.74 -3.50
CA VAL A 182 7.43 6.09 -2.17
C VAL A 182 8.72 5.32 -1.91
N PRO A 183 9.90 5.97 -1.83
CA PRO A 183 11.15 5.26 -1.62
C PRO A 183 11.25 4.70 -0.20
N LEU A 184 11.60 3.42 -0.07
CA LEU A 184 11.78 2.73 1.23
C LEU A 184 13.05 3.14 1.99
N ARG A 185 14.04 3.71 1.27
CA ARG A 185 15.22 4.33 1.86
C ARG A 185 15.09 5.82 1.66
N ARG A 186 15.44 6.62 2.68
CA ARG A 186 15.58 8.07 2.50
C ARG A 186 16.44 8.30 1.25
N ALA A 187 15.93 9.08 0.30
CA ALA A 187 16.80 9.73 -0.65
C ALA A 187 17.81 10.52 0.20
N VAL A 188 19.07 10.11 0.17
CA VAL A 188 20.15 10.97 0.66
C VAL A 188 20.05 12.20 -0.20
N SER A 189 19.75 13.35 0.38
CA SER A 189 19.55 14.59 -0.36
C SER A 189 20.76 14.84 -1.26
N ARG A 190 20.55 14.69 -2.57
CA ARG A 190 21.31 15.44 -3.57
C ARG A 190 20.27 16.09 -4.46
N SER A 191 20.06 17.36 -4.14
CA SER A 191 19.63 18.48 -4.97
C SER A 191 18.73 18.22 -6.18
N ALA A 192 17.68 19.05 -6.23
CA ALA A 192 16.84 19.42 -7.36
C ALA A 192 15.71 18.45 -7.74
N CYS A 193 14.53 18.75 -7.21
CA CYS A 193 13.28 18.60 -7.95
C CYS A 193 13.46 19.18 -9.36
N ALA A 194 13.31 18.35 -10.39
CA ALA A 194 12.90 18.82 -11.71
C ALA A 194 11.46 18.34 -11.91
N PHE A 195 10.53 19.25 -11.61
CA PHE A 195 9.13 19.13 -11.97
C PHE A 195 9.07 19.32 -13.49
N SER A 196 8.80 18.26 -14.25
CA SER A 196 8.54 18.38 -15.68
C SER A 196 7.07 18.76 -15.87
N SER A 197 6.76 20.04 -15.78
CA SER A 197 5.49 20.57 -16.28
C SER A 197 5.60 20.82 -17.78
N THR A 198 4.93 19.99 -18.57
CA THR A 198 4.54 20.38 -19.93
C THR A 198 3.37 21.34 -19.80
N LEU A 199 3.47 22.56 -20.36
CA LEU A 199 2.42 23.26 -21.12
C LEU A 199 2.86 24.69 -21.52
N GLU A 200 2.94 24.86 -22.84
CA GLU A 200 2.58 25.99 -23.71
C GLU A 200 2.84 27.46 -23.30
N VAL A 201 3.52 28.18 -24.20
CA VAL A 201 3.06 29.50 -24.70
C VAL A 201 3.34 29.58 -26.20
N GLY A 202 2.32 29.85 -27.00
CA GLY A 202 2.42 30.09 -28.44
C GLY A 202 2.77 31.54 -28.82
N ALA A 203 2.49 31.86 -30.09
CA ALA A 203 2.43 33.17 -30.74
C ALA A 203 3.71 33.71 -31.41
N SER A 204 3.71 33.56 -32.76
CA SER A 204 3.77 34.66 -33.74
C SER A 204 4.78 35.81 -33.55
N ALA A 205 5.81 35.85 -34.39
CA ALA A 205 6.00 36.87 -35.44
C ALA A 205 7.10 36.43 -36.42
#